data_AF-A0A376YDX2-F1
#
_entry.id   AF-A0A376YDX2-F1
#
_cell.length_a   1.000
_cell.length_b   1.000
_cell.length_c   1.000
_cell.angle_alpha   90.00
_cell.angle_beta   90.00
_cell.angle_gamma   90.00
#
_symmetry.space_group_name_H-M   'P 1'
#
loop_
_entity.id
_entity.type
_entity.pdbx_description
1 polymer ?
#
loop_
_entity_poly.entity_id
_entity_poly.type
_entity_poly.pdbx_seq_one_letter_code
_entity_poly.pdbx_strand_id
1 'polypeptide(L)' 'MGKALVIVESPAKAKTINKYLGSDYVVKSSVGHIRDLPDQWLSCQKECRLYLHQDG' A
#
# COMPACT_ATOMS: atom_id res chain seq x y z
N MET A 1 6.40 -28.56 11.17
CA MET A 1 5.39 -27.53 11.49
C MET A 1 5.47 -26.45 10.41
N GLY A 2 4.35 -25.99 9.87
CA GLY A 2 4.36 -24.95 8.84
C GLY A 2 4.71 -23.59 9.44
N LYS A 3 5.55 -22.81 8.75
CA LYS A 3 5.91 -21.44 9.17
C LYS A 3 4.80 -20.48 8.78
N ALA A 4 4.40 -19.59 9.68
CA ALA A 4 3.38 -18.59 9.40
C ALA A 4 3.96 -17.45 8.53
N LEU A 5 3.18 -16.98 7.55
CA LEU A 5 3.54 -15.86 6.68
C LEU A 5 3.02 -14.55 7.25
N VAL A 6 3.90 -13.56 7.38
CA VAL A 6 3.59 -12.20 7.83
C VAL A 6 3.93 -11.23 6.71
N ILE A 7 2.94 -10.43 6.29
CA ILE A 7 3.11 -9.42 5.22
C ILE A 7 3.05 -8.02 5.82
N VAL A 8 3.95 -7.14 5.38
CA VAL A 8 4.10 -5.75 5.88
C VAL A 8 4.23 -4.74 4.75
N GLU A 9 3.96 -3.45 4.98
CA GLU A 9 4.00 -2.46 3.89
C GLU A 9 5.41 -2.17 3.33
N SER A 10 6.45 -2.17 4.18
CA SER A 10 7.79 -1.70 3.79
C SER A 10 8.91 -2.71 4.08
N PRO A 11 9.98 -2.74 3.26
CA PRO A 11 11.14 -3.61 3.49
C PRO A 11 11.85 -3.34 4.83
N ALA A 12 11.89 -2.07 5.27
CA ALA A 12 12.49 -1.68 6.55
C ALA A 12 11.75 -2.33 7.73
N LYS A 13 10.41 -2.31 7.70
CA LYS A 13 9.56 -2.95 8.73
C LYS A 13 9.74 -4.47 8.74
N ALA A 14 9.87 -5.09 7.57
CA ALA A 14 10.14 -6.52 7.46
C ALA A 14 11.45 -6.91 8.17
N LYS A 15 12.54 -6.14 7.95
CA LYS A 15 13.82 -6.35 8.62
C LYS A 15 13.72 -6.22 10.14
N THR A 16 12.94 -5.26 10.63
CA THR A 16 12.74 -5.05 12.06
C THR A 16 11.90 -6.16 12.69
N ILE A 17 10.77 -6.53 12.09
CA ILE A 17 9.89 -7.59 12.62
C ILE A 17 10.56 -8.96 12.59
N ASN A 18 11.35 -9.25 11.56
CA ASN A 18 12.10 -10.51 11.47
C ASN A 18 13.08 -10.70 12.64
N LYS A 19 13.62 -9.63 13.23
CA LYS A 19 14.48 -9.70 14.41
C LYS A 19 13.73 -10.12 15.68
N TYR A 20 12.43 -9.82 15.76
CA TYR A 20 11.60 -10.14 16.94
C TYR A 20 10.94 -11.52 16.83
N LEU A 21 10.47 -11.91 15.64
CA LEU A 21 9.71 -13.16 15.45
C LEU A 21 10.60 -14.39 15.22
N GLY A 22 11.83 -14.20 14.73
CA GLY A 22 12.76 -15.29 14.49
C GLY A 22 12.38 -16.21 13.32
N SER A 23 12.97 -17.41 13.30
CA SER A 23 12.94 -18.34 12.16
C SER A 23 11.63 -19.10 11.96
N ASP A 24 10.69 -19.00 12.91
CA ASP A 24 9.38 -19.66 12.86
C ASP A 24 8.39 -18.95 11.94
N TYR A 25 8.71 -17.72 11.54
CA TYR A 25 7.89 -16.89 10.66
C TYR A 25 8.62 -16.61 9.35
N VAL A 26 7.84 -16.45 8.28
CA VAL A 26 8.31 -15.90 7.01
C VAL A 26 7.77 -14.48 6.90
N VAL A 27 8.64 -13.47 6.90
CA VAL A 27 8.23 -12.06 6.81
C VAL A 27 8.54 -11.51 5.42
N LYS A 28 7.55 -10.96 4.72
CA LYS A 28 7.72 -10.32 3.40
C LYS A 28 7.09 -8.93 3.34
N SER A 29 7.64 -8.04 2.54
CA SER A 29 7.07 -6.71 2.31
C SER A 29 6.25 -6.64 1.01
N SER A 30 5.15 -5.89 1.01
CA SER A 30 4.37 -5.58 -0.20
C SER A 30 5.02 -4.52 -1.10
N VAL A 31 5.99 -3.75 -0.57
CA VAL A 31 6.72 -2.69 -1.29
C VAL A 31 5.80 -1.54 -1.75
N GLY A 32 4.60 -1.45 -1.18
CA GLY A 32 3.57 -0.47 -1.57
C GLY A 32 2.18 -1.09 -1.70
N HIS A 33 1.28 -0.35 -2.36
CA HIS A 33 -0.06 -0.84 -2.69
C HIS A 33 0.02 -1.92 -3.77
N ILE A 34 -0.71 -3.02 -3.55
CA ILE A 34 -0.75 -4.16 -4.49
C ILE A 34 -1.84 -3.93 -5.55
N ARG A 35 -2.88 -3.18 -5.20
CA ARG A 35 -3.96 -2.80 -6.09
C ARG A 35 -4.33 -1.36 -5.79
N ASP A 36 -4.36 -0.57 -6.86
CA ASP A 36 -4.93 0.77 -6.85
C ASP A 36 -6.11 0.81 -7.80
N LEU A 37 -6.98 1.80 -7.59
CA LEU A 37 -8.04 2.11 -8.54
C LEU A 37 -7.42 2.60 -9.85
N PRO A 38 -8.05 2.32 -11.01
CA PRO A 38 -7.61 2.92 -12.26
C PRO A 38 -7.64 4.46 -12.14
N ASP A 39 -6.55 5.12 -12.53
CA ASP A 39 -6.33 6.57 -12.41
C ASP A 39 -7.46 7.43 -13.01
N GLN A 40 -8.28 6.86 -13.88
CA GLN A 40 -9.40 7.49 -14.56
C GLN A 40 -10.52 7.98 -13.61
N TRP A 41 -10.61 7.45 -12.38
CA TRP A 41 -11.55 8.00 -11.39
C TRP A 41 -11.00 9.20 -10.61
N LEU A 42 -9.68 9.32 -10.47
CA LEU A 42 -9.06 10.48 -9.82
C LEU A 42 -8.93 11.69 -10.75
N SER A 43 -8.86 11.49 -12.07
CA SER A 43 -8.94 12.61 -13.03
C SER A 43 -10.30 13.33 -12.99
N CYS A 44 -11.39 12.61 -12.67
CA CYS A 44 -12.72 13.20 -12.54
C CYS A 44 -12.82 14.26 -11.41
N GLN A 45 -12.02 14.16 -10.33
CA GLN A 45 -12.01 15.21 -9.29
C GLN A 45 -11.27 16.47 -9.69
N LYS A 46 -10.23 16.37 -10.54
CA LYS A 46 -9.49 17.55 -11.01
C LYS A 46 -10.29 18.31 -12.06
N GLU A 47 -10.98 17.58 -12.94
CA GLU A 47 -11.91 18.15 -13.93
C GLU A 47 -13.07 18.89 -13.22
N CYS A 48 -13.70 18.27 -12.21
CA CYS A 48 -14.81 18.91 -11.47
C CYS A 48 -14.41 20.18 -10.69
N ARG A 49 -13.12 20.39 -10.36
CA ARG A 49 -12.68 21.63 -9.71
C ARG A 49 -12.59 22.81 -10.69
N LEU A 50 -12.33 22.56 -11.97
CA LEU A 50 -12.24 23.63 -12.98
C LEU A 50 -13.63 24.11 -13.43
N TYR A 51 -14.65 23.27 -13.35
CA TYR A 51 -16.02 23.64 -13.73
C TYR A 51 -16.78 24.45 -12.66
N LEU A 52 -16.45 24.30 -11.37
CA LEU A 52 -17.14 25.01 -10.30
C LEU A 52 -16.71 26.47 -10.09
N HIS A 53 -15.78 26.98 -10.91
CA HIS A 53 -15.29 28.37 -10.83
C HIS A 53 -15.58 29.21 -12.08
N GLN A 54 -16.29 28.69 -13.09
CA GLN A 54 -16.65 29.46 -14.29
C GLN A 54 -18.11 29.96 -14.31
N ASP A 55 -18.96 29.51 -13.39
CA ASP A 55 -20.34 29.98 -13.25
C ASP A 55 -20.49 30.94 -12.05
N GLY A 56 -19.77 32.07 -12.11
CA GLY A 56 -19.87 33.19 -11.16
C GLY A 56 -19.65 34.53 -11.85
#